data_AF-A0A837NJS0-F1
#
_entry.id   AF-A0A837NJS0-F1
#
_cell.length_a   1.000
_cell.length_b   1.000
_cell.length_c   1.000
_cell.angle_alpha   90.00
_cell.angle_beta   90.00
_cell.angle_gamma   90.00
#
_symmetry.space_group_name_H-M   'P 1'
#
loop_
_entity.id
_entity.type
_entity.pdbx_description
1 polymer ?
#
loop_
_entity_poly.entity_id
_entity_poly.type
_entity_poly.pdbx_seq_one_letter_code
_entity_poly.pdbx_strand_id
1 'polypeptide(L)'
;MSEQSITTLGDFLKAGQTEYQVFDIGRCLTELSQEQFNAVEHQQQPYPYPIARQAQIAVLFQHKSAEQPPYLWFLQFPLDERGLLNLAARNQYLEYVINALGHEITGELTEEQQEQLQQNPYLLTPSETQRAALHAHVQCQHNLSPSIHFEAAEAYLLKPNGSQNWQNIGLQGLHDVAARLMQRNDISTAIAEHFASYPNGVRSPLAAALEHQSIPAHLRNALLELINTADSELTTDALRALASASDEPRVQKQVASLIETANADQLVVIAARLWRVLAEPTILNSYLNAIAKLDVTLFDALFQDIIALPTVRPQLLSLIAQQQLSEPVQQALNRLKSQVK
;
A
#
# COMPACT_ATOMS: atom_id res chain seq x y z
N MET A 1 -18.59 -11.09 35.42
CA MET A 1 -17.96 -10.94 34.10
C MET A 1 -17.58 -9.47 34.01
N SER A 2 -16.29 -9.15 33.99
CA SER A 2 -15.83 -7.76 33.89
C SER A 2 -16.30 -7.19 32.56
N GLU A 3 -17.06 -6.10 32.59
CA GLU A 3 -17.29 -5.26 31.41
C GLU A 3 -15.92 -4.91 30.84
N GLN A 4 -15.56 -5.49 29.69
CA GLN A 4 -14.40 -5.03 28.95
C GLN A 4 -14.71 -3.61 28.50
N SER A 5 -14.00 -2.63 29.05
CA SER A 5 -14.07 -1.26 28.55
C SER A 5 -13.62 -1.27 27.09
N ILE A 6 -14.53 -0.96 26.18
CA ILE A 6 -14.23 -0.84 24.75
C ILE A 6 -13.37 0.40 24.58
N THR A 7 -12.06 0.21 24.37
CA THR A 7 -11.09 1.31 24.24
C THR A 7 -10.47 1.41 22.86
N THR A 8 -10.63 0.38 22.03
CA THR A 8 -10.02 0.26 20.70
C THR A 8 -11.03 -0.24 19.67
N LEU A 9 -10.72 -0.08 18.38
CA LEU A 9 -11.52 -0.63 17.28
C LEU A 9 -11.51 -2.15 17.30
N GLY A 10 -10.36 -2.76 17.60
CA GLY A 10 -10.27 -4.20 17.80
C GLY A 10 -11.17 -4.69 18.94
N ASP A 11 -11.22 -3.98 20.07
CA ASP A 11 -12.12 -4.33 21.18
C ASP A 11 -13.58 -4.20 20.77
N PHE A 12 -13.93 -3.12 20.06
CA PHE A 12 -15.28 -2.86 19.57
C PHE A 12 -15.77 -4.01 18.67
N LEU A 13 -14.98 -4.37 17.66
CA LEU A 13 -15.30 -5.46 16.73
C LEU A 13 -15.44 -6.80 17.46
N LYS A 14 -14.58 -7.10 18.43
CA LYS A 14 -14.66 -8.32 19.24
C LYS A 14 -15.90 -8.35 20.12
N ALA A 15 -16.27 -7.21 20.71
CA ALA A 15 -17.46 -7.09 21.55
C ALA A 15 -18.75 -7.38 20.77
N GLY A 16 -18.84 -6.94 19.51
CA GLY A 16 -19.95 -7.28 18.61
C GLY A 16 -19.88 -8.67 17.97
N GLN A 17 -19.10 -9.59 18.54
CA GLN A 17 -18.98 -10.99 18.08
C GLN A 17 -18.62 -11.14 16.60
N THR A 18 -17.82 -10.21 16.06
CA THR A 18 -17.37 -10.26 14.67
C THR A 18 -16.04 -11.00 14.52
N GLU A 19 -15.82 -11.54 13.33
CA GLU A 19 -14.50 -11.86 12.81
C GLU A 19 -14.06 -10.71 11.92
N TYR A 20 -12.81 -10.28 12.01
CA TYR A 20 -12.30 -9.16 11.23
C TYR A 20 -10.86 -9.36 10.76
N GLN A 21 -10.56 -8.75 9.62
CA GLN A 21 -9.23 -8.58 9.06
C GLN A 21 -8.98 -7.09 8.82
N VAL A 22 -7.74 -6.67 9.00
CA VAL A 22 -7.32 -5.28 8.79
C VAL A 22 -6.23 -5.26 7.74
N PHE A 23 -6.37 -4.39 6.75
CA PHE A 23 -5.39 -4.22 5.69
C PHE A 23 -4.90 -2.77 5.67
N ASP A 24 -3.59 -2.55 5.56
CA ASP A 24 -3.09 -1.28 5.04
C ASP A 24 -3.45 -1.21 3.56
N ILE A 25 -3.96 -0.05 3.16
CA ILE A 25 -4.24 0.26 1.75
C ILE A 25 -3.49 1.50 1.27
N GLY A 26 -2.70 2.14 2.13
CA GLY A 26 -2.01 3.40 1.82
C GLY A 26 -0.82 3.21 0.87
N ARG A 27 0.03 2.21 1.12
CA ARG A 27 1.23 1.97 0.30
C ARG A 27 1.05 0.78 -0.63
N CYS A 28 1.13 -0.42 -0.08
CA CYS A 28 0.84 -1.66 -0.77
C CYS A 28 -0.18 -2.42 0.08
N LEU A 29 -1.17 -3.03 -0.55
CA LEU A 29 -2.14 -3.86 0.17
C LEU A 29 -1.42 -4.88 1.05
N THR A 30 -1.51 -4.71 2.36
CA THR A 30 -0.79 -5.53 3.34
C THR A 30 -1.69 -5.84 4.51
N GLU A 31 -1.94 -7.12 4.79
CA GLU A 31 -2.70 -7.53 5.97
C GLU A 31 -1.91 -7.23 7.25
N LEU A 32 -2.54 -6.54 8.20
CA LEU A 32 -2.03 -6.33 9.55
C LEU A 32 -2.53 -7.47 10.43
N SER A 33 -1.61 -8.18 11.07
CA SER A 33 -2.00 -9.18 12.07
C SER A 33 -2.77 -8.52 13.21
N GLN A 34 -3.65 -9.27 13.89
CA GLN A 34 -4.40 -8.74 15.03
C GLN A 34 -3.47 -8.22 16.14
N GLU A 35 -2.32 -8.88 16.36
CA GLU A 35 -1.30 -8.44 17.31
C GLU A 35 -0.69 -7.10 16.90
N GLN A 36 -0.33 -6.96 15.63
CA GLN A 36 0.26 -5.73 15.10
C GLN A 36 -0.74 -4.56 15.17
N PHE A 37 -1.98 -4.79 14.75
CA PHE A 37 -3.05 -3.80 14.84
C PHE A 37 -3.31 -3.39 16.30
N ASN A 38 -3.42 -4.35 17.21
CA ASN A 38 -3.61 -4.08 18.64
C ASN A 38 -2.46 -3.23 19.23
N ALA A 39 -1.20 -3.55 18.88
CA ALA A 39 -0.05 -2.78 19.34
C ALA A 39 -0.02 -1.35 18.76
N VAL A 40 -0.50 -1.13 17.54
CA VAL A 40 -0.69 0.22 16.98
C VAL A 40 -1.76 0.98 17.76
N GLU A 41 -2.93 0.36 18.00
CA GLU A 41 -4.02 0.98 18.73
C GLU A 41 -3.63 1.36 20.17
N HIS A 42 -2.72 0.62 20.79
CA HIS A 42 -2.21 0.93 22.13
C HIS A 42 -0.95 1.82 22.13
N GLN A 43 -0.57 2.39 20.98
CA GLN A 43 0.67 3.17 20.79
C GLN A 43 1.95 2.44 21.27
N GLN A 44 1.94 1.12 21.27
CA GLN A 44 3.09 0.28 21.63
C GLN A 44 4.10 0.21 20.47
N GLN A 45 3.63 0.44 19.25
CA GLN A 45 4.47 0.60 18.06
C GLN A 45 3.92 1.68 17.13
N PRO A 46 4.76 2.32 16.30
CA PRO A 46 4.29 3.19 15.23
C PRO A 46 3.49 2.42 14.18
N TYR A 47 2.63 3.12 13.44
CA TYR A 47 1.96 2.54 12.29
C TYR A 47 3.01 2.10 11.25
N PRO A 48 2.95 0.87 10.71
CA PRO A 48 4.03 0.33 9.89
C PRO A 48 4.19 0.99 8.52
N TYR A 49 3.09 1.45 7.93
CA TYR A 49 3.03 1.86 6.51
C TYR A 49 2.47 3.28 6.33
N PRO A 50 3.00 4.30 7.03
CA PRO A 50 2.43 5.63 6.99
C PRO A 50 2.55 6.24 5.59
N ILE A 51 1.49 6.93 5.16
CA ILE A 51 1.49 7.75 3.95
C ILE A 51 0.89 9.11 4.27
N ALA A 52 1.59 10.19 3.91
CA ALA A 52 1.17 11.56 4.23
C ALA A 52 0.76 11.77 5.71
N ARG A 53 1.47 11.13 6.64
CA ARG A 53 1.18 11.12 8.09
C ARG A 53 -0.21 10.59 8.46
N GLN A 54 -0.77 9.71 7.64
CA GLN A 54 -2.02 9.00 7.89
C GLN A 54 -1.76 7.49 7.95
N ALA A 55 -2.53 6.79 8.79
CA ALA A 55 -2.79 5.38 8.65
C ALA A 55 -4.04 5.22 7.79
N GLN A 56 -3.92 4.58 6.63
CA GLN A 56 -5.06 4.29 5.74
C GLN A 56 -5.33 2.79 5.77
N ILE A 57 -6.44 2.41 6.41
CA ILE A 57 -6.78 1.01 6.64
C ILE A 57 -8.12 0.65 6.01
N ALA A 58 -8.23 -0.60 5.57
CA ALA A 58 -9.49 -1.26 5.29
C ALA A 58 -9.77 -2.31 6.37
N VAL A 59 -10.98 -2.30 6.93
CA VAL A 59 -11.43 -3.27 7.94
C VAL A 59 -12.56 -4.08 7.34
N LEU A 60 -12.27 -5.35 7.04
CA LEU A 60 -13.24 -6.34 6.58
C LEU A 60 -13.75 -7.10 7.79
N PHE A 61 -15.05 -7.16 8.03
CA PHE A 61 -15.60 -7.86 9.18
C PHE A 61 -16.97 -8.47 8.91
N GLN A 62 -17.28 -9.56 9.60
CA GLN A 62 -18.56 -10.26 9.51
C GLN A 62 -18.97 -10.78 10.88
N HIS A 63 -20.27 -10.88 11.13
CA HIS A 63 -20.76 -11.52 12.35
C HIS A 63 -20.52 -13.03 12.28
N LYS A 64 -20.07 -13.63 13.39
CA LYS A 64 -19.72 -15.07 13.45
C LYS A 64 -20.87 -16.02 13.08
N SER A 65 -22.11 -15.57 13.24
CA SER A 65 -23.31 -16.36 12.97
C SER A 65 -24.10 -15.91 11.73
N ALA A 66 -23.62 -14.92 10.98
CA ALA A 66 -24.37 -14.38 9.86
C ALA A 66 -24.01 -15.08 8.54
N GLU A 67 -25.04 -15.33 7.71
CA GLU A 67 -24.88 -15.69 6.29
C GLU A 67 -24.78 -14.46 5.37
N GLN A 68 -24.78 -13.26 5.95
CA GLN A 68 -24.71 -11.99 5.21
C GLN A 68 -23.31 -11.74 4.65
N PRO A 69 -23.19 -10.98 3.55
CA PRO A 69 -21.89 -10.58 3.04
C PRO A 69 -21.11 -9.76 4.08
N PRO A 70 -19.77 -9.85 4.07
CA PRO A 70 -18.94 -9.10 5.02
C PRO A 70 -19.08 -7.59 4.79
N TYR A 71 -19.00 -6.85 5.89
CA TYR A 71 -18.93 -5.40 5.89
C TYR A 71 -17.49 -4.95 5.65
N LEU A 72 -17.36 -3.78 5.02
CA LEU A 72 -16.06 -3.21 4.69
C LEU A 72 -16.03 -1.73 5.06
N TRP A 73 -15.12 -1.36 5.96
CA TRP A 73 -14.82 0.03 6.29
C TRP A 73 -13.49 0.48 5.70
N PHE A 74 -13.47 1.68 5.15
CA PHE A 74 -12.26 2.36 4.74
C PHE A 74 -12.04 3.55 5.66
N LEU A 75 -10.95 3.52 6.41
CA LEU A 75 -10.68 4.47 7.48
C LEU A 75 -9.32 5.15 7.27
N GLN A 76 -9.24 6.40 7.68
CA GLN A 76 -8.00 7.15 7.76
C GLN A 76 -7.86 7.80 9.14
N PHE A 77 -6.70 7.59 9.77
CA PHE A 77 -6.38 8.18 11.06
C PHE A 77 -5.07 8.96 11.02
N PRO A 78 -5.03 10.17 11.60
CA PRO A 78 -3.81 10.95 11.65
C PRO A 78 -2.78 10.27 12.57
N LEU A 79 -1.51 10.38 12.16
CA LEU A 79 -0.36 9.92 12.91
C LEU A 79 0.41 11.13 13.46
N ASP A 80 0.98 10.97 14.65
CA ASP A 80 1.85 11.98 15.23
C ASP A 80 3.24 12.01 14.57
N GLU A 81 4.09 12.93 15.03
CA GLU A 81 5.47 13.04 14.52
C GLU A 81 6.33 11.80 14.77
N ARG A 82 5.94 10.90 15.67
CA ARG A 82 6.61 9.62 15.94
C ARG A 82 6.01 8.47 15.13
N GLY A 83 4.97 8.73 14.33
CA GLY A 83 4.22 7.72 13.59
C GLY A 83 3.22 6.95 14.44
N LEU A 84 2.94 7.39 15.68
CA LEU A 84 1.94 6.77 16.55
C LEU A 84 0.53 7.23 16.17
N LEU A 85 -0.44 6.34 16.33
CA LEU A 85 -1.86 6.63 16.07
C LEU A 85 -2.35 7.75 16.99
N ASN A 86 -3.07 8.72 16.43
CA ASN A 86 -3.76 9.72 17.24
C ASN A 86 -4.98 9.09 17.95
N LEU A 87 -4.86 8.84 19.26
CA LEU A 87 -5.90 8.18 20.04
C LEU A 87 -7.18 9.01 20.16
N ALA A 88 -7.08 10.34 20.17
CA ALA A 88 -8.27 11.20 20.22
C ALA A 88 -9.10 11.03 18.95
N ALA A 89 -8.46 11.01 17.78
CA ALA A 89 -9.13 10.76 16.51
C ALA A 89 -9.80 9.38 16.46
N ARG A 90 -9.10 8.33 16.89
CA ARG A 90 -9.67 6.98 16.98
C ARG A 90 -10.86 6.93 17.97
N ASN A 91 -10.72 7.51 19.15
CA ASN A 91 -11.78 7.49 20.16
C ASN A 91 -13.02 8.25 19.68
N GLN A 92 -12.83 9.39 19.02
CA GLN A 92 -13.92 10.12 18.41
C GLN A 92 -14.62 9.30 17.32
N TYR A 93 -13.87 8.55 16.49
CA TYR A 93 -14.46 7.60 15.55
C TYR A 93 -15.31 6.54 16.26
N LEU A 94 -14.79 5.93 17.33
CA LEU A 94 -15.52 4.93 18.11
C LEU A 94 -16.81 5.50 18.71
N GLU A 95 -16.78 6.72 19.23
CA GLU A 95 -17.98 7.41 19.72
C GLU A 95 -19.03 7.57 18.61
N TYR A 96 -18.63 7.99 17.41
CA TYR A 96 -19.55 8.08 16.26
C TYR A 96 -20.18 6.73 15.93
N VAL A 97 -19.37 5.67 15.86
CA VAL A 97 -19.83 4.33 15.49
C VAL A 97 -20.73 3.75 16.57
N ILE A 98 -20.38 3.88 17.85
CA ILE A 98 -21.21 3.42 18.98
C ILE A 98 -22.55 4.18 19.02
N ASN A 99 -22.55 5.49 18.78
CA ASN A 99 -23.77 6.27 18.76
C ASN A 99 -24.69 5.91 17.59
N ALA A 100 -24.13 5.57 16.43
CA ALA A 100 -24.90 5.18 15.25
C ALA A 100 -25.37 3.72 15.30
N LEU A 101 -24.49 2.78 15.65
CA LEU A 101 -24.73 1.32 15.60
C LEU A 101 -25.23 0.72 16.92
N GLY A 102 -25.04 1.41 18.05
CA GLY A 102 -25.25 0.83 19.36
C GLY A 102 -24.35 -0.39 19.61
N HIS A 103 -24.95 -1.47 20.12
CA HIS A 103 -24.24 -2.74 20.39
C HIS A 103 -24.36 -3.76 19.25
N GLU A 104 -25.19 -3.49 18.22
CA GLU A 104 -25.40 -4.38 17.07
C GLU A 104 -24.65 -3.86 15.84
N ILE A 105 -23.38 -4.25 15.72
CA ILE A 105 -22.46 -3.76 14.69
C ILE A 105 -22.86 -4.22 13.27
N THR A 106 -23.55 -5.36 13.18
CA THR A 106 -23.96 -6.01 11.92
C THR A 106 -25.49 -6.10 11.80
N GLY A 107 -26.22 -5.24 12.51
CA GLY A 107 -27.67 -5.13 12.37
C GLY A 107 -28.07 -4.44 11.07
N GLU A 108 -29.35 -4.53 10.69
CA GLU A 108 -29.89 -3.68 9.62
C GLU A 108 -29.89 -2.22 10.09
N LEU A 109 -29.25 -1.36 9.30
CA LEU A 109 -29.14 0.07 9.61
C LEU A 109 -30.35 0.82 9.09
N THR A 110 -30.94 1.68 9.93
CA THR A 110 -31.93 2.65 9.47
C THR A 110 -31.27 3.68 8.54
N GLU A 111 -32.07 4.34 7.69
CA GLU A 111 -31.56 5.39 6.78
C GLU A 111 -30.83 6.50 7.56
N GLU A 112 -31.36 6.91 8.72
CA GLU A 112 -30.72 7.90 9.60
C GLU A 112 -29.35 7.43 10.13
N GLN A 113 -29.23 6.15 10.52
CA GLN A 113 -27.95 5.58 10.97
C GLN A 113 -26.93 5.50 9.83
N GLN A 114 -27.37 5.19 8.62
CA GLN A 114 -26.51 5.17 7.44
C GLN A 114 -26.01 6.59 7.11
N GLU A 115 -26.88 7.59 7.12
CA GLU A 115 -26.50 8.99 6.90
C GLU A 115 -25.51 9.48 7.96
N GLN A 116 -25.73 9.14 9.23
CA GLN A 116 -24.85 9.53 10.33
C GLN A 116 -23.45 8.91 10.19
N LEU A 117 -23.37 7.65 9.76
CA LEU A 117 -22.09 6.99 9.49
C LEU A 117 -21.36 7.62 8.31
N GLN A 118 -22.08 8.01 7.25
CA GLN A 118 -21.48 8.65 6.05
C GLN A 118 -20.87 10.02 6.35
N GLN A 119 -21.32 10.72 7.39
CA GLN A 119 -20.77 12.03 7.79
C GLN A 119 -19.48 11.94 8.63
N ASN A 120 -18.98 10.72 8.88
CA ASN A 120 -17.84 10.52 9.76
C ASN A 120 -16.52 11.01 9.12
N PRO A 121 -15.77 11.93 9.78
CA PRO A 121 -14.58 12.57 9.20
C PRO A 121 -13.40 11.62 8.99
N TYR A 122 -13.45 10.42 9.55
CA TYR A 122 -12.39 9.42 9.44
C TYR A 122 -12.66 8.40 8.33
N LEU A 123 -13.77 8.54 7.58
CA LEU A 123 -13.98 7.75 6.38
C LEU A 123 -12.98 8.16 5.29
N LEU A 124 -12.44 7.14 4.64
CA LEU A 124 -11.57 7.27 3.48
C LEU A 124 -12.35 6.84 2.24
N THR A 125 -12.31 7.65 1.18
CA THR A 125 -12.74 7.22 -0.16
C THR A 125 -11.55 6.62 -0.89
N PRO A 126 -11.39 5.28 -0.91
CA PRO A 126 -10.26 4.66 -1.61
C PRO A 126 -10.37 4.90 -3.11
N SER A 127 -9.22 5.02 -3.77
CA SER A 127 -9.10 5.03 -5.23
C SER A 127 -9.63 3.74 -5.86
N GLU A 128 -9.91 3.77 -7.16
CA GLU A 128 -10.38 2.57 -7.88
C GLU A 128 -9.37 1.43 -7.81
N THR A 129 -8.07 1.75 -7.88
CA THR A 129 -6.97 0.78 -7.75
C THR A 129 -6.96 0.12 -6.38
N GLN A 130 -7.10 0.90 -5.29
CA GLN A 130 -7.16 0.35 -3.93
C GLN A 130 -8.38 -0.56 -3.74
N ARG A 131 -9.55 -0.16 -4.25
CA ARG A 131 -10.77 -1.00 -4.20
C ARG A 131 -10.58 -2.29 -5.00
N ALA A 132 -10.04 -2.19 -6.22
CA ALA A 132 -9.83 -3.34 -7.09
C ALA A 132 -8.82 -4.33 -6.52
N ALA A 133 -7.72 -3.82 -5.93
CA ALA A 133 -6.71 -4.63 -5.27
C ALA A 133 -7.28 -5.41 -4.09
N LEU A 134 -8.00 -4.73 -3.20
CA LEU A 134 -8.60 -5.36 -2.02
C LEU A 134 -9.67 -6.37 -2.42
N HIS A 135 -10.56 -6.02 -3.34
CA HIS A 135 -11.60 -6.92 -3.81
C HIS A 135 -11.01 -8.19 -4.44
N ALA A 136 -10.04 -8.05 -5.33
CA ALA A 136 -9.37 -9.19 -5.96
C ALA A 136 -8.63 -10.07 -4.92
N HIS A 137 -7.97 -9.45 -3.94
CA HIS A 137 -7.28 -10.14 -2.86
C HIS A 137 -8.23 -10.97 -2.01
N VAL A 138 -9.29 -10.35 -1.49
CA VAL A 138 -10.30 -10.98 -0.63
C VAL A 138 -10.99 -12.13 -1.39
N GLN A 139 -11.43 -11.90 -2.63
CA GLN A 139 -12.02 -12.97 -3.44
C GLN A 139 -11.07 -14.16 -3.62
N CYS A 140 -9.80 -13.91 -3.93
CA CYS A 140 -8.82 -14.97 -4.10
C CYS A 140 -8.55 -15.70 -2.77
N GLN A 141 -8.43 -14.98 -1.66
CA GLN A 141 -8.19 -15.55 -0.32
C GLN A 141 -9.33 -16.47 0.11
N HIS A 142 -10.59 -16.11 -0.20
CA HIS A 142 -11.77 -16.91 0.10
C HIS A 142 -12.11 -17.96 -0.97
N ASN A 143 -11.25 -18.18 -1.97
CA ASN A 143 -11.49 -19.10 -3.09
C ASN A 143 -12.79 -18.82 -3.86
N LEU A 144 -13.18 -17.55 -3.95
CA LEU A 144 -14.35 -17.10 -4.73
C LEU A 144 -13.99 -16.85 -6.20
N SER A 145 -15.00 -16.96 -7.05
CA SER A 145 -14.88 -16.62 -8.47
C SER A 145 -14.42 -15.18 -8.67
N PRO A 146 -13.57 -14.90 -9.67
CA PRO A 146 -13.18 -13.53 -10.01
C PRO A 146 -14.37 -12.71 -10.52
N SER A 147 -14.16 -11.41 -10.74
CA SER A 147 -15.17 -10.56 -11.37
C SER A 147 -15.40 -10.95 -12.84
N ILE A 148 -16.47 -10.40 -13.41
CA ILE A 148 -16.81 -10.53 -14.83
C ILE A 148 -15.72 -10.01 -15.79
N HIS A 149 -14.77 -9.23 -15.29
CA HIS A 149 -13.70 -8.64 -16.10
C HIS A 149 -12.47 -9.54 -16.25
N PHE A 150 -12.39 -10.64 -15.49
CA PHE A 150 -11.22 -11.51 -15.46
C PHE A 150 -10.94 -12.19 -16.80
N GLU A 151 -11.94 -12.79 -17.43
CA GLU A 151 -11.75 -13.58 -18.67
C GLU A 151 -11.16 -12.72 -19.80
N ALA A 152 -11.61 -11.48 -19.92
CA ALA A 152 -11.10 -10.54 -20.93
C ALA A 152 -9.64 -10.15 -20.66
N ALA A 153 -9.29 -9.86 -19.40
CA ALA A 153 -7.92 -9.53 -19.00
C ALA A 153 -6.97 -10.71 -19.18
N GLU A 154 -7.39 -11.90 -18.73
CA GLU A 154 -6.65 -13.15 -18.90
C GLU A 154 -6.38 -13.45 -20.38
N ALA A 155 -7.43 -13.44 -21.22
CA ALA A 155 -7.30 -13.77 -22.63
C ALA A 155 -6.32 -12.82 -23.35
N TYR A 156 -6.34 -11.54 -22.99
CA TYR A 156 -5.40 -10.57 -23.54
C TYR A 156 -3.95 -10.81 -23.06
N LEU A 157 -3.74 -10.99 -21.75
CA LEU A 157 -2.39 -11.18 -21.21
C LEU A 157 -1.73 -12.48 -21.70
N LEU A 158 -2.52 -13.53 -21.93
CA LEU A 158 -2.03 -14.77 -22.54
C LEU A 158 -1.66 -14.59 -24.03
N LYS A 159 -2.37 -13.71 -24.75
CA LYS A 159 -2.20 -13.52 -26.21
C LYS A 159 -2.40 -12.05 -26.59
N PRO A 160 -1.41 -11.17 -26.33
CA PRO A 160 -1.55 -9.73 -26.56
C PRO A 160 -1.77 -9.35 -28.03
N ASN A 161 -1.32 -10.20 -28.96
CA ASN A 161 -1.53 -10.06 -30.41
C ASN A 161 -2.79 -10.79 -30.91
N GLY A 162 -3.67 -11.22 -30.00
CA GLY A 162 -4.94 -11.86 -30.31
C GLY A 162 -6.00 -10.87 -30.79
N SER A 163 -7.25 -11.34 -30.85
CA SER A 163 -8.39 -10.54 -31.32
C SER A 163 -8.91 -9.52 -30.29
N GLN A 164 -8.42 -9.56 -29.05
CA GLN A 164 -8.90 -8.69 -27.97
C GLN A 164 -8.28 -7.29 -28.08
N ASN A 165 -9.12 -6.26 -28.13
CA ASN A 165 -8.65 -4.87 -28.06
C ASN A 165 -8.27 -4.54 -26.62
N TRP A 166 -7.03 -4.09 -26.42
CA TRP A 166 -6.52 -3.72 -25.09
C TRP A 166 -7.36 -2.62 -24.41
N GLN A 167 -8.05 -1.78 -25.17
CA GLN A 167 -8.91 -0.71 -24.66
C GLN A 167 -10.14 -1.25 -23.89
N ASN A 168 -10.48 -2.52 -24.06
CA ASN A 168 -11.60 -3.16 -23.37
C ASN A 168 -11.19 -3.79 -22.03
N ILE A 169 -9.90 -3.73 -21.66
CA ILE A 169 -9.41 -4.34 -20.43
C ILE A 169 -9.70 -3.39 -19.26
N GLY A 170 -10.64 -3.81 -18.41
CA GLY A 170 -10.98 -3.07 -17.20
C GLY A 170 -9.93 -3.24 -16.10
N LEU A 171 -9.77 -2.21 -15.27
CA LEU A 171 -8.87 -2.20 -14.11
C LEU A 171 -9.10 -3.42 -13.20
N GLN A 172 -10.35 -3.73 -12.86
CA GLN A 172 -10.68 -4.87 -11.98
C GLN A 172 -10.17 -6.20 -12.53
N GLY A 173 -10.24 -6.43 -13.85
CA GLY A 173 -9.76 -7.66 -14.47
C GLY A 173 -8.26 -7.87 -14.29
N LEU A 174 -7.47 -6.79 -14.39
CA LEU A 174 -6.02 -6.85 -14.14
C LEU A 174 -5.69 -7.20 -12.69
N HIS A 175 -6.43 -6.63 -11.73
CA HIS A 175 -6.26 -6.99 -10.32
C HIS A 175 -6.70 -8.44 -10.02
N ASP A 176 -7.79 -8.91 -10.64
CA ASP A 176 -8.25 -10.29 -10.49
C ASP A 176 -7.22 -11.30 -11.01
N VAL A 177 -6.56 -10.97 -12.13
CA VAL A 177 -5.44 -11.75 -12.67
C VAL A 177 -4.23 -11.69 -11.73
N ALA A 178 -3.81 -10.50 -11.30
CA ALA A 178 -2.65 -10.31 -10.43
C ALA A 178 -2.79 -11.11 -9.12
N ALA A 179 -3.97 -11.11 -8.50
CA ALA A 179 -4.24 -11.84 -7.27
C ALA A 179 -4.10 -13.36 -7.42
N ARG A 180 -4.24 -13.89 -8.65
CA ARG A 180 -4.28 -15.33 -8.94
C ARG A 180 -3.00 -15.89 -9.58
N LEU A 181 -1.95 -15.08 -9.74
CA LEU A 181 -0.72 -15.50 -10.43
C LEU A 181 0.00 -16.65 -9.75
N MET A 182 -0.12 -16.77 -8.42
CA MET A 182 0.45 -17.89 -7.67
C MET A 182 -0.23 -19.23 -8.00
N GLN A 183 -1.49 -19.23 -8.45
CA GLN A 183 -2.19 -20.45 -8.89
C GLN A 183 -2.19 -20.63 -10.42
N ARG A 184 -1.80 -19.60 -11.19
CA ARG A 184 -1.88 -19.57 -12.65
C ARG A 184 -0.51 -19.35 -13.29
N ASN A 185 0.23 -20.45 -13.39
CA ASN A 185 1.59 -20.44 -13.96
C ASN A 185 1.59 -20.02 -15.44
N ASP A 186 0.58 -20.41 -16.21
CA ASP A 186 0.40 -20.04 -17.61
C ASP A 186 0.33 -18.52 -17.81
N ILE A 187 -0.50 -17.82 -17.03
CA ILE A 187 -0.63 -16.37 -17.13
C ILE A 187 0.65 -15.68 -16.63
N SER A 188 1.21 -16.11 -15.49
CA SER A 188 2.42 -15.48 -14.95
C SER A 188 3.63 -15.65 -15.88
N THR A 189 3.74 -16.78 -16.60
CA THR A 189 4.73 -16.97 -17.66
C THR A 189 4.48 -16.02 -18.84
N ALA A 190 3.24 -15.90 -19.32
CA ALA A 190 2.91 -14.98 -20.41
C ALA A 190 3.21 -13.52 -20.05
N ILE A 191 2.89 -13.09 -18.81
CA ILE A 191 3.26 -11.76 -18.32
C ILE A 191 4.79 -11.60 -18.31
N ALA A 192 5.54 -12.59 -17.82
CA ALA A 192 7.01 -12.52 -17.80
C ALA A 192 7.61 -12.35 -19.21
N GLU A 193 7.05 -13.03 -20.20
CA GLU A 193 7.52 -12.99 -21.60
C GLU A 193 7.11 -11.70 -22.33
N HIS A 194 5.94 -11.14 -22.01
CA HIS A 194 5.33 -10.06 -22.79
C HIS A 194 5.27 -8.70 -22.08
N PHE A 195 5.70 -8.59 -20.81
CA PHE A 195 5.56 -7.36 -20.01
C PHE A 195 6.02 -6.10 -20.74
N ALA A 196 7.22 -6.14 -21.34
CA ALA A 196 7.80 -5.01 -22.07
C ALA A 196 7.04 -4.67 -23.37
N SER A 197 6.37 -5.65 -23.98
CA SER A 197 5.64 -5.49 -25.24
C SER A 197 4.20 -5.00 -25.07
N TYR A 198 3.64 -5.09 -23.86
CA TYR A 198 2.30 -4.56 -23.60
C TYR A 198 2.27 -3.04 -23.84
N PRO A 199 1.20 -2.51 -24.45
CA PRO A 199 1.01 -1.08 -24.56
C PRO A 199 0.96 -0.44 -23.17
N ASN A 200 1.40 0.81 -23.05
CA ASN A 200 1.45 1.52 -21.76
C ASN A 200 0.09 1.47 -21.02
N GLY A 201 -1.01 1.62 -21.76
CA GLY A 201 -2.38 1.53 -21.22
C GLY A 201 -2.79 0.18 -20.60
N VAL A 202 -1.99 -0.88 -20.78
CA VAL A 202 -2.13 -2.17 -20.07
C VAL A 202 -0.99 -2.38 -19.10
N ARG A 203 0.24 -2.09 -19.52
CA ARG A 203 1.45 -2.34 -18.73
C ARG A 203 1.45 -1.57 -17.41
N SER A 204 1.11 -0.28 -17.44
CA SER A 204 1.11 0.56 -16.24
C SER A 204 0.02 0.16 -15.22
N PRO A 205 -1.26 -0.05 -15.60
CA PRO A 205 -2.26 -0.55 -14.64
C PRO A 205 -1.99 -2.00 -14.20
N LEU A 206 -1.36 -2.84 -15.04
CA LEU A 206 -0.89 -4.16 -14.62
C LEU A 206 0.22 -4.04 -13.57
N ALA A 207 1.19 -3.15 -13.76
CA ALA A 207 2.24 -2.89 -12.77
C ALA A 207 1.65 -2.44 -11.43
N ALA A 208 0.65 -1.55 -11.47
CA ALA A 208 -0.10 -1.14 -10.29
C ALA A 208 -0.88 -2.29 -9.65
N ALA A 209 -1.41 -3.24 -10.43
CA ALA A 209 -2.06 -4.42 -9.88
C ALA A 209 -1.06 -5.39 -9.20
N LEU A 210 0.10 -5.60 -9.82
CA LEU A 210 1.16 -6.48 -9.31
C LEU A 210 1.78 -5.98 -8.01
N GLU A 211 1.82 -4.66 -7.79
CA GLU A 211 2.40 -4.05 -6.58
C GLU A 211 1.73 -4.52 -5.27
N HIS A 212 0.48 -5.01 -5.38
CA HIS A 212 -0.36 -5.43 -4.26
C HIS A 212 -0.43 -6.95 -4.04
N GLN A 213 0.18 -7.74 -4.92
CA GLN A 213 -0.02 -9.20 -4.93
C GLN A 213 1.32 -9.94 -4.99
N SER A 214 1.39 -11.10 -4.33
CA SER A 214 2.57 -11.96 -4.42
C SER A 214 2.79 -12.43 -5.86
N ILE A 215 4.03 -12.33 -6.35
CA ILE A 215 4.40 -12.73 -7.70
C ILE A 215 5.31 -13.98 -7.70
N PRO A 216 5.13 -14.90 -8.66
CA PRO A 216 6.03 -16.04 -8.84
C PRO A 216 7.48 -15.63 -9.14
N ALA A 217 8.42 -16.49 -8.76
CA ALA A 217 9.86 -16.21 -8.87
C ALA A 217 10.33 -15.96 -10.31
N HIS A 218 9.76 -16.63 -11.31
CA HIS A 218 10.12 -16.41 -12.72
C HIS A 218 9.67 -15.05 -13.23
N LEU A 219 8.44 -14.64 -12.90
CA LEU A 219 7.94 -13.30 -13.22
C LEU A 219 8.78 -12.22 -12.55
N ARG A 220 9.08 -12.38 -11.26
CA ARG A 220 10.00 -11.48 -10.54
C ARG A 220 11.36 -11.36 -11.23
N ASN A 221 11.94 -12.48 -11.66
CA ASN A 221 13.24 -12.47 -12.34
C ASN A 221 13.17 -11.74 -13.69
N ALA A 222 12.10 -11.93 -14.47
CA ALA A 222 11.90 -11.20 -15.71
C ALA A 222 11.76 -9.69 -15.48
N LEU A 223 10.98 -9.27 -14.48
CA LEU A 223 10.84 -7.85 -14.11
C LEU A 223 12.18 -7.23 -13.68
N LEU A 224 13.04 -7.99 -12.98
CA LEU A 224 14.39 -7.54 -12.61
C LEU A 224 15.31 -7.32 -13.81
N GLU A 225 15.09 -8.00 -14.93
CA GLU A 225 15.85 -7.72 -16.15
C GLU A 225 15.41 -6.37 -16.76
N LEU A 226 14.13 -6.03 -16.62
CA LEU A 226 13.53 -4.82 -17.20
C LEU A 226 13.90 -3.52 -16.47
N ILE A 227 14.22 -3.57 -15.18
CA ILE A 227 14.63 -2.37 -14.42
C ILE A 227 16.01 -1.84 -14.83
N ASN A 228 16.80 -2.60 -15.60
CA ASN A 228 18.12 -2.20 -16.09
C ASN A 228 18.07 -1.71 -17.55
N THR A 229 16.87 -1.48 -18.10
CA THR A 229 16.71 -1.03 -19.49
C THR A 229 16.88 0.49 -19.60
N ALA A 230 17.14 0.97 -20.82
CA ALA A 230 17.20 2.41 -21.10
C ALA A 230 15.81 3.06 -21.20
N ASP A 231 14.74 2.26 -21.26
CA ASP A 231 13.36 2.75 -21.30
C ASP A 231 12.91 3.12 -19.89
N SER A 232 12.79 4.42 -19.66
CA SER A 232 12.40 5.00 -18.38
C SER A 232 11.01 4.55 -17.93
N GLU A 233 10.02 4.56 -18.83
CA GLU A 233 8.64 4.20 -18.47
C GLU A 233 8.56 2.72 -18.11
N LEU A 234 9.18 1.87 -18.93
CA LEU A 234 9.26 0.43 -18.68
C LEU A 234 9.96 0.13 -17.35
N THR A 235 11.06 0.83 -17.07
CA THR A 235 11.79 0.70 -15.80
C THR A 235 10.91 1.07 -14.62
N THR A 236 10.17 2.19 -14.71
CA THR A 236 9.25 2.63 -13.65
C THR A 236 8.12 1.61 -13.43
N ASP A 237 7.51 1.10 -14.50
CA ASP A 237 6.47 0.06 -14.42
C ASP A 237 7.03 -1.24 -13.80
N ALA A 238 8.23 -1.66 -14.20
CA ALA A 238 8.87 -2.86 -13.66
C ALA A 238 9.24 -2.70 -12.17
N LEU A 239 9.76 -1.54 -11.75
CA LEU A 239 10.01 -1.22 -10.34
C LEU A 239 8.71 -1.30 -9.53
N ARG A 240 7.62 -0.74 -10.05
CA ARG A 240 6.32 -0.76 -9.39
C ARG A 240 5.78 -2.19 -9.23
N ALA A 241 5.89 -3.00 -10.29
CA ALA A 241 5.48 -4.41 -10.28
C ALA A 241 6.29 -5.28 -9.28
N LEU A 242 7.48 -4.85 -8.89
CA LEU A 242 8.34 -5.55 -7.92
C LEU A 242 8.03 -5.23 -6.45
N ALA A 243 7.08 -4.32 -6.16
CA ALA A 243 6.83 -3.82 -4.80
C ALA A 243 6.50 -4.93 -3.78
N SER A 244 5.69 -5.92 -4.17
CA SER A 244 5.31 -7.05 -3.31
C SER A 244 6.49 -7.98 -2.97
N ALA A 245 7.58 -7.89 -3.74
CA ALA A 245 8.82 -8.62 -3.51
C ALA A 245 9.94 -7.73 -2.91
N SER A 246 9.60 -6.59 -2.32
CA SER A 246 10.57 -5.62 -1.76
C SER A 246 11.44 -6.16 -0.63
N ASP A 247 11.07 -7.27 -0.01
CA ASP A 247 11.88 -7.98 1.00
C ASP A 247 12.94 -8.90 0.41
N GLU A 248 12.83 -9.25 -0.87
CA GLU A 248 13.74 -10.20 -1.49
C GLU A 248 15.14 -9.58 -1.64
N PRO A 249 16.20 -10.22 -1.10
CA PRO A 249 17.55 -9.64 -1.13
C PRO A 249 18.04 -9.31 -2.56
N ARG A 250 17.63 -10.11 -3.55
CA ARG A 250 17.96 -9.87 -4.96
C ARG A 250 17.26 -8.63 -5.52
N VAL A 251 16.02 -8.37 -5.11
CA VAL A 251 15.27 -7.16 -5.50
C VAL A 251 15.93 -5.95 -4.87
N GLN A 252 16.17 -5.97 -3.57
CA GLN A 252 16.85 -4.88 -2.85
C GLN A 252 18.20 -4.53 -3.47
N LYS A 253 19.03 -5.54 -3.77
CA LYS A 253 20.34 -5.32 -4.39
C LYS A 253 20.26 -4.61 -5.74
N GLN A 254 19.32 -5.02 -6.61
CA GLN A 254 19.21 -4.42 -7.95
C GLN A 254 18.55 -3.04 -7.92
N VAL A 255 17.53 -2.84 -7.07
CA VAL A 255 16.94 -1.52 -6.85
C VAL A 255 18.00 -0.56 -6.30
N ALA A 256 18.82 -1.00 -5.35
CA ALA A 256 19.90 -0.20 -4.78
C ALA A 256 20.90 0.28 -5.85
N SER A 257 21.26 -0.57 -6.82
CA SER A 257 22.18 -0.18 -7.90
C SER A 257 21.63 0.86 -8.87
N LEU A 258 20.30 1.06 -8.91
CA LEU A 258 19.66 2.02 -9.80
C LEU A 258 19.53 3.42 -9.20
N ILE A 259 19.55 3.55 -7.87
CA ILE A 259 19.20 4.78 -7.15
C ILE A 259 19.98 6.01 -7.64
N GLU A 260 21.28 5.87 -7.89
CA GLU A 260 22.12 7.02 -8.27
C GLU A 260 21.82 7.58 -9.66
N THR A 261 21.31 6.72 -10.55
CA THR A 261 20.96 7.03 -11.94
C THR A 261 19.45 7.16 -12.15
N ALA A 262 18.65 6.90 -11.11
CA ALA A 262 17.20 6.92 -11.18
C ALA A 262 16.68 8.34 -11.43
N ASN A 263 15.64 8.45 -12.24
CA ASN A 263 14.94 9.72 -12.44
C ASN A 263 13.91 10.00 -11.33
N ALA A 264 13.24 11.14 -11.43
CA ALA A 264 12.21 11.58 -10.47
C ALA A 264 11.13 10.52 -10.21
N ASP A 265 10.51 9.98 -11.26
CA ASP A 265 9.41 9.00 -11.13
C ASP A 265 9.88 7.69 -10.50
N GLN A 266 11.07 7.24 -10.86
CA GLN A 266 11.69 6.04 -10.29
C GLN A 266 12.01 6.22 -8.81
N LEU A 267 12.53 7.39 -8.41
CA LEU A 267 12.78 7.71 -6.99
C LEU A 267 11.47 7.79 -6.20
N VAL A 268 10.41 8.34 -6.79
CA VAL A 268 9.06 8.32 -6.20
C VAL A 268 8.57 6.89 -5.98
N VAL A 269 8.69 6.00 -6.97
CA VAL A 269 8.33 4.58 -6.80
C VAL A 269 9.18 3.92 -5.73
N ILE A 270 10.48 4.21 -5.66
CA ILE A 270 11.35 3.64 -4.64
C ILE A 270 10.91 4.04 -3.23
N ALA A 271 10.68 5.33 -2.95
CA ALA A 271 10.17 5.76 -1.65
C ALA A 271 8.75 5.25 -1.35
N ALA A 272 7.88 5.21 -2.35
CA ALA A 272 6.47 4.87 -2.14
C ALA A 272 6.22 3.35 -2.01
N ARG A 273 7.04 2.52 -2.66
CA ARG A 273 6.78 1.07 -2.87
C ARG A 273 7.94 0.15 -2.52
N LEU A 274 9.18 0.60 -2.69
CA LEU A 274 10.38 -0.22 -2.50
C LEU A 274 11.24 0.27 -1.32
N TRP A 275 10.66 1.05 -0.41
CA TRP A 275 11.38 1.79 0.64
C TRP A 275 12.20 0.90 1.58
N ARG A 276 11.92 -0.40 1.64
CA ARG A 276 12.66 -1.35 2.47
C ARG A 276 14.16 -1.37 2.11
N VAL A 277 14.50 -1.08 0.85
CA VAL A 277 15.89 -0.91 0.41
C VAL A 277 16.60 0.24 1.12
N LEU A 278 15.85 1.25 1.58
CA LEU A 278 16.34 2.44 2.28
C LEU A 278 16.56 2.22 3.78
N ALA A 279 16.30 1.01 4.30
CA ALA A 279 16.64 0.66 5.68
C ALA A 279 18.15 0.43 5.87
N GLU A 280 18.92 0.31 4.79
CA GLU A 280 20.37 0.21 4.81
C GLU A 280 21.01 1.61 4.71
N PRO A 281 21.89 2.01 5.66
CA PRO A 281 22.44 3.37 5.72
C PRO A 281 23.17 3.86 4.46
N THR A 282 23.96 3.02 3.80
CA THR A 282 24.71 3.44 2.61
C THR A 282 23.77 3.71 1.44
N ILE A 283 22.76 2.86 1.26
CA ILE A 283 21.73 3.01 0.24
C ILE A 283 20.86 4.24 0.53
N LEU A 284 20.47 4.45 1.79
CA LEU A 284 19.74 5.65 2.20
C LEU A 284 20.52 6.93 1.87
N ASN A 285 21.83 6.94 2.10
CA ASN A 285 22.66 8.09 1.75
C ASN A 285 22.72 8.33 0.23
N SER A 286 22.86 7.27 -0.58
CA SER A 286 22.77 7.39 -2.05
C SER A 286 21.41 7.92 -2.50
N TYR A 287 20.32 7.47 -1.85
CA TYR A 287 18.97 7.96 -2.13
C TYR A 287 18.80 9.45 -1.79
N LEU A 288 19.28 9.88 -0.62
CA LEU A 288 19.26 11.30 -0.22
C LEU A 288 20.03 12.17 -1.22
N ASN A 289 21.19 11.70 -1.69
CA ASN A 289 21.98 12.39 -2.71
C ASN A 289 21.26 12.44 -4.06
N ALA A 290 20.52 11.39 -4.43
CA ALA A 290 19.74 11.36 -5.66
C ALA A 290 18.57 12.36 -5.60
N ILE A 291 17.78 12.36 -4.52
CA ILE A 291 16.65 13.29 -4.39
C ILE A 291 17.10 14.75 -4.22
N ALA A 292 18.30 15.00 -3.69
CA ALA A 292 18.85 16.36 -3.57
C ALA A 292 19.18 17.01 -4.93
N LYS A 293 19.24 16.23 -6.01
CA LYS A 293 19.40 16.72 -7.39
C LYS A 293 18.05 17.12 -8.03
N LEU A 294 16.94 16.74 -7.41
CA LEU A 294 15.59 17.07 -7.88
C LEU A 294 15.22 18.51 -7.49
N ASP A 295 14.06 18.97 -7.96
CA ASP A 295 13.55 20.27 -7.55
C ASP A 295 13.17 20.30 -6.06
N VAL A 296 13.03 21.52 -5.55
CA VAL A 296 12.73 21.80 -4.14
C VAL A 296 11.49 21.07 -3.64
N THR A 297 10.41 21.09 -4.44
CA THR A 297 9.12 20.55 -4.02
C THR A 297 9.17 19.04 -3.92
N LEU A 298 9.84 18.39 -4.88
CA LEU A 298 9.97 16.95 -4.90
C LEU A 298 10.93 16.43 -3.84
N PHE A 299 12.05 17.13 -3.59
CA PHE A 299 12.92 16.81 -2.45
C PHE A 299 12.16 16.86 -1.13
N ASP A 300 11.44 17.95 -0.88
CA ASP A 300 10.72 18.14 0.39
C ASP A 300 9.65 17.05 0.57
N ALA A 301 8.89 16.73 -0.48
CA ALA A 301 7.88 15.67 -0.46
C ALA A 301 8.48 14.28 -0.19
N LEU A 302 9.54 13.90 -0.92
CA LEU A 302 10.17 12.59 -0.77
C LEU A 302 10.87 12.45 0.58
N PHE A 303 11.51 13.51 1.07
CA PHE A 303 12.13 13.49 2.40
C PHE A 303 11.07 13.33 3.51
N GLN A 304 9.96 14.08 3.45
CA GLN A 304 8.87 13.98 4.41
C GLN A 304 8.21 12.59 4.39
N ASP A 305 8.14 11.95 3.23
CA ASP A 305 7.61 10.60 3.11
C ASP A 305 8.52 9.57 3.81
N ILE A 306 9.83 9.57 3.49
CA ILE A 306 10.74 8.54 4.03
C ILE A 306 11.05 8.72 5.52
N ILE A 307 11.03 9.95 6.07
CA ILE A 307 11.25 10.17 7.51
C ILE A 307 10.07 9.68 8.37
N ALA A 308 8.88 9.55 7.77
CA ALA A 308 7.71 9.00 8.45
C ALA A 308 7.82 7.47 8.60
N LEU A 309 8.57 6.78 7.73
CA LEU A 309 8.69 5.32 7.73
C LEU A 309 9.44 4.79 8.95
N PRO A 310 8.85 3.88 9.75
CA PRO A 310 9.48 3.36 10.98
C PRO A 310 10.82 2.65 10.75
N THR A 311 10.98 1.98 9.60
CA THR A 311 12.20 1.23 9.27
C THR A 311 13.33 2.12 8.78
N VAL A 312 13.02 3.29 8.21
CA VAL A 312 14.00 4.21 7.62
C VAL A 312 14.41 5.30 8.62
N ARG A 313 13.45 5.79 9.40
CA ARG A 313 13.62 6.92 10.32
C ARG A 313 14.83 6.81 11.26
N PRO A 314 15.08 5.68 11.97
CA PRO A 314 16.23 5.58 12.86
C PRO A 314 17.56 5.78 12.13
N GLN A 315 17.69 5.22 10.92
CA GLN A 315 18.89 5.36 10.10
C GLN A 315 19.05 6.80 9.62
N LEU A 316 17.97 7.42 9.17
CA LEU A 316 17.99 8.81 8.73
C LEU A 316 18.41 9.78 9.84
N LEU A 317 17.84 9.62 11.04
CA LEU A 317 18.22 10.43 12.20
C LEU A 317 19.68 10.20 12.61
N SER A 318 20.16 8.97 12.51
CA SER A 318 21.56 8.64 12.74
C SER A 318 22.50 9.34 11.74
N LEU A 319 22.19 9.30 10.45
CA LEU A 319 22.96 9.99 9.39
C LEU A 319 23.02 11.51 9.63
N ILE A 320 21.90 12.12 10.04
CA ILE A 320 21.83 13.54 10.38
C ILE A 320 22.70 13.84 11.60
N ALA A 321 22.62 13.03 12.66
CA ALA A 321 23.37 13.24 13.90
C ALA A 321 24.89 13.09 13.70
N GLN A 322 25.33 12.16 12.84
CA GLN A 322 26.73 11.89 12.56
C GLN A 322 27.36 12.85 11.53
N GLN A 323 26.59 13.81 10.98
CA GLN A 323 27.04 14.74 9.94
C GLN A 323 27.61 14.04 8.70
N GLN A 324 27.06 12.86 8.35
CA GLN A 324 27.51 12.04 7.21
C GLN A 324 26.82 12.38 5.90
N LEU A 325 25.97 13.40 5.90
CA LEU A 325 25.22 13.85 4.73
C LEU A 325 26.11 14.70 3.81
N SER A 326 25.90 14.60 2.50
CA SER A 326 26.58 15.48 1.54
C SER A 326 26.14 16.94 1.70
N GLU A 327 26.96 17.87 1.22
CA GLU A 327 26.65 19.30 1.28
C GLU A 327 25.30 19.66 0.62
N PRO A 328 24.95 19.16 -0.59
CA PRO A 328 23.63 19.42 -1.18
C PRO A 328 22.47 18.97 -0.30
N VAL A 329 22.59 17.79 0.32
CA VAL A 329 21.56 17.28 1.23
C VAL A 329 21.46 18.16 2.48
N GLN A 330 22.58 18.55 3.08
CA GLN A 330 22.59 19.44 4.26
C GLN A 330 21.92 20.79 3.97
N GLN A 331 22.22 21.39 2.81
CA GLN A 331 21.61 22.65 2.38
C GLN A 331 20.09 22.52 2.22
N ALA A 332 19.63 21.44 1.56
CA ALA A 332 18.21 21.16 1.38
C ALA A 332 17.48 20.93 2.72
N LEU A 333 18.10 20.22 3.67
CA LEU A 333 17.54 20.03 5.02
C LEU A 333 17.47 21.31 5.84
N ASN A 334 18.49 22.18 5.75
CA ASN A 334 18.49 23.45 6.45
C ASN A 334 17.36 24.37 5.93
N ARG A 335 17.10 24.35 4.61
CA ARG A 335 15.95 25.04 4.01
C ARG A 335 14.65 24.49 4.57
N LEU A 336 14.46 23.17 4.55
CA LEU A 336 13.23 22.53 5.04
C LEU A 336 12.95 22.89 6.52
N LYS A 337 13.98 22.88 7.37
CA LYS A 337 13.86 23.29 8.79
C LYS A 337 13.45 24.75 8.96
N SER A 338 13.83 25.63 8.04
CA SER A 338 13.51 27.06 8.11
C SER A 338 12.05 27.37 7.75
N GLN A 339 11.38 26.48 7.01
CA GLN A 339 9.98 26.62 6.59
C GLN A 339 8.98 26.11 7.65
N VAL A 340 9.44 25.27 8.58
CA VAL A 340 8.60 24.68 9.65
C VAL A 340 8.56 25.58 10.90
N LYS A 341 9.37 26.64 10.94
CA LYS A 341 9.30 27.71 11.95
C LYS A 341 8.37 28.81 11.49
#